data_AF-A0A285LVY5-F1
#
_entry.id   AF-A0A285LVY5-F1
#
_cell.length_a   1.000
_cell.length_b   1.000
_cell.length_c   1.000
_cell.angle_alpha   90.00
_cell.angle_beta   90.00
_cell.angle_gamma   90.00
#
_symmetry.space_group_name_H-M   'P 1'
#
loop_
_entity.id
_entity.type
_entity.pdbx_description
1 polymer ?
#
loop_
_entity_poly.entity_id
_entity_poly.type
_entity_poly.pdbx_seq_one_letter_code
_entity_poly.pdbx_strand_id
1 'polypeptide(L)'
;MGRAEREDDGGALRVSGSPRPAELDVHLAVYVRGMRFDFTACMTAALWFLQEHQQRRYVDAVSVSLADGARYPRLPNERLNLEP
;
A
#
# COMPACT_ATOMS: atom_id res chain seq x y z
N MET A 1 -33.63 -25.63 1.63
CA MET A 1 -32.98 -25.83 2.95
C MET A 1 -31.67 -26.54 2.65
N GLY A 2 -30.47 -25.96 2.73
CA GLY A 2 -30.01 -24.68 3.28
C GLY A 2 -29.25 -23.83 2.28
N ARG A 3 -29.19 -22.54 2.62
CA ARG A 3 -28.38 -21.49 2.01
C ARG A 3 -26.95 -21.59 2.52
N ALA A 4 -26.04 -21.01 1.73
CA ALA A 4 -24.73 -20.51 2.14
C ALA A 4 -23.76 -21.64 2.56
N GLU A 5 -22.48 -21.58 2.29
CA GLU A 5 -21.61 -20.43 2.36
C GLU A 5 -20.65 -20.46 1.17
N ARG A 6 -20.58 -19.36 0.42
CA ARG A 6 -19.39 -19.08 -0.37
C ARG A 6 -18.30 -18.86 0.66
N GLU A 7 -17.43 -19.84 0.86
CA GLU A 7 -16.13 -19.61 1.48
C GLU A 7 -15.36 -18.69 0.54
N ASP A 8 -15.53 -17.41 0.80
CA ASP A 8 -14.67 -16.33 0.38
C ASP A 8 -13.30 -16.64 0.98
N ASP A 9 -12.46 -17.32 0.21
CA ASP A 9 -11.06 -17.62 0.53
C ASP A 9 -10.25 -16.32 0.39
N GLY A 10 -10.63 -15.30 1.16
CA GLY A 10 -9.93 -14.02 1.35
C GLY A 10 -8.72 -14.15 2.27
N GLY A 11 -8.14 -15.35 2.33
CA GLY A 11 -6.99 -15.71 3.14
C GLY A 11 -5.67 -15.28 2.51
N ALA A 12 -5.53 -14.00 2.14
CA ALA A 12 -4.22 -13.39 1.90
C ALA A 12 -3.53 -13.15 3.26
N LEU A 13 -3.27 -14.24 3.99
CA LEU A 13 -2.62 -14.22 5.29
C LEU A 13 -1.13 -13.91 5.12
N ARG A 14 -0.82 -12.61 5.17
CA ARG A 14 0.48 -12.00 5.54
C ARG A 14 1.67 -12.31 4.65
N VAL A 15 1.93 -11.40 3.70
CA VAL A 15 3.31 -11.13 3.28
C VAL A 15 3.99 -10.34 4.41
N SER A 16 4.57 -11.06 5.37
CA SER A 16 5.38 -10.55 6.47
C SER A 16 6.71 -9.97 5.96
N GLY A 17 6.63 -8.85 5.25
CA GLY A 17 7.75 -8.00 4.84
C GLY A 17 7.60 -6.55 5.29
N SER A 18 6.49 -6.21 5.96
CA SER A 18 6.28 -4.85 6.49
C SER A 18 7.33 -4.53 7.55
N PRO A 19 8.05 -3.40 7.44
CA PRO A 19 8.91 -2.91 8.50
C PRO A 19 8.16 -2.52 9.78
N ARG A 20 6.83 -2.31 9.70
CA ARG A 20 5.98 -2.02 10.85
C ARG A 20 4.78 -2.98 10.86
N PRO A 21 4.95 -4.22 11.37
CA PRO A 21 3.92 -5.26 11.32
C PRO A 21 2.67 -4.97 12.15
N ALA A 22 2.74 -4.01 13.07
CA ALA A 22 1.62 -3.55 13.88
C ALA A 22 0.74 -2.51 13.16
N GLU A 23 1.21 -1.96 12.05
CA GLU A 23 0.45 -1.02 11.23
C GLU A 23 -0.34 -1.75 10.16
N LEU A 24 -1.45 -1.13 9.74
CA LEU A 24 -2.20 -1.61 8.59
C LEU A 24 -1.39 -1.39 7.31
N ASP A 25 -1.41 -2.39 6.44
CA ASP A 25 -0.96 -2.25 5.07
C ASP A 25 -2.02 -1.56 4.22
N VAL A 26 -1.63 -0.50 3.54
CA VAL A 26 -2.49 0.31 2.69
C VAL A 26 -2.10 0.17 1.23
N HIS A 27 -3.06 0.39 0.34
CA HIS A 27 -2.82 0.49 -1.09
C HIS A 27 -2.30 1.88 -1.44
N LEU A 28 -1.14 1.92 -2.10
CA LEU A 28 -0.48 3.12 -2.59
C LEU A 28 -0.49 3.11 -4.12
N ALA A 29 -1.16 4.08 -4.74
CA ALA A 29 -1.10 4.28 -6.19
C ALA A 29 -0.25 5.53 -6.52
N VAL A 30 0.75 5.35 -7.38
CA VAL A 30 1.72 6.37 -7.79
C VAL A 30 1.60 6.59 -9.28
N TYR A 31 1.47 7.84 -9.70
CA TYR A 31 1.38 8.24 -11.11
C TYR A 31 2.68 8.94 -11.54
N VAL A 32 3.36 8.38 -12.54
CA VAL A 32 4.61 8.92 -13.12
C VAL A 32 4.45 9.02 -14.63
N ARG A 33 4.45 10.26 -15.15
CA ARG A 33 4.29 10.56 -16.57
C ARG A 33 3.08 9.84 -17.19
N GLY A 34 1.97 9.84 -16.46
CA GLY A 34 0.73 9.16 -16.87
C GLY A 34 0.71 7.63 -16.69
N MET A 35 1.80 7.01 -16.23
CA MET A 35 1.83 5.58 -15.87
C MET A 35 1.44 5.40 -14.40
N ARG A 36 0.56 4.44 -14.12
CA ARG A 36 0.12 4.09 -12.76
C ARG A 36 0.88 2.87 -12.24
N PHE A 37 1.37 3.00 -11.02
CA PHE A 37 2.02 1.93 -10.26
C PHE A 37 1.28 1.72 -8.95
N ASP A 38 0.90 0.47 -8.66
CA ASP A 38 0.17 0.11 -7.46
C ASP A 38 1.05 -0.73 -6.53
N PHE A 39 1.12 -0.32 -5.27
CA PHE A 39 1.94 -0.94 -4.24
C PHE A 39 1.17 -1.15 -2.94
N THR A 40 1.73 -1.98 -2.08
CA THR A 40 1.36 -2.12 -0.68
C THR A 40 2.44 -1.49 0.19
N ALA A 41 2.06 -0.73 1.21
CA ALA A 41 3.00 -0.24 2.20
C ALA A 41 2.32 -0.12 3.57
N CYS A 42 3.09 -0.15 4.64
CA CYS A 42 2.60 0.18 5.97
C CYS A 42 2.11 1.64 5.98
N MET A 43 1.11 1.93 6.81
CA MET A 43 0.47 3.24 6.85
C MET A 43 1.48 4.39 7.02
N THR A 44 2.48 4.24 7.90
CA THR A 44 3.52 5.27 8.08
C THR A 44 4.32 5.50 6.80
N ALA A 45 4.77 4.43 6.13
CA ALA A 45 5.56 4.55 4.91
C ALA A 45 4.78 5.20 3.76
N ALA A 46 3.49 4.86 3.62
CA ALA A 46 2.63 5.48 2.61
C ALA A 46 2.43 6.98 2.84
N LEU A 47 2.26 7.40 4.10
CA LEU A 47 2.09 8.82 4.46
C LEU A 47 3.36 9.62 4.22
N TRP A 48 4.52 9.08 4.61
CA TRP A 48 5.81 9.73 4.36
C TRP A 48 6.11 9.84 2.87
N PHE A 49 5.88 8.77 2.11
CA PHE A 49 6.06 8.78 0.67
C PHE A 49 5.20 9.88 0.01
N LEU A 50 3.92 9.99 0.39
CA LEU A 50 3.04 11.03 -0.10
C LEU A 50 3.57 12.43 0.23
N GLN A 51 3.98 12.65 1.48
CA GLN A 51 4.46 13.95 1.95
C GLN A 51 5.74 14.39 1.22
N GLU A 52 6.74 13.51 1.10
CA GLU A 52 7.98 13.83 0.40
C GLU A 52 7.72 14.18 -1.08
N HIS A 53 6.88 13.38 -1.73
CA HIS A 53 6.57 13.57 -3.15
C HIS A 53 5.75 14.84 -3.42
N GLN A 54 4.88 15.24 -2.49
CA GLN A 54 4.21 16.55 -2.56
C GLN A 54 5.19 17.71 -2.47
N GLN A 55 6.26 17.58 -1.66
CA GLN A 55 7.28 18.62 -1.51
C GLN A 55 8.22 18.70 -2.72
N ARG A 56 8.58 17.55 -3.31
CA ARG A 56 9.60 17.49 -4.37
C ARG A 56 9.06 17.45 -5.81
N ARG A 57 7.73 17.27 -6.00
CA ARG A 57 7.04 17.20 -7.31
C ARG A 57 7.64 16.25 -8.35
N TYR A 58 8.24 15.14 -7.91
CA TYR A 58 8.82 14.14 -8.84
C TYR A 58 7.79 13.24 -9.52
N VAL A 59 6.58 13.18 -8.99
CA VAL A 59 5.46 12.34 -9.45
C VAL A 59 4.27 13.24 -9.77
N ASP A 60 3.45 12.82 -10.71
CA ASP A 60 2.30 13.61 -11.15
C ASP A 60 1.18 13.59 -10.10
N ALA A 61 0.97 12.42 -9.47
CA ALA A 61 0.00 12.23 -8.40
C ALA A 61 0.34 11.01 -7.54
N VAL A 62 -0.09 11.03 -6.28
CA VAL A 62 -0.03 9.89 -5.36
C VAL A 62 -1.36 9.82 -4.61
N SER A 63 -1.92 8.62 -4.46
CA SER A 63 -3.12 8.38 -3.67
C SER A 63 -2.94 7.19 -2.75
N VAL A 64 -3.47 7.31 -1.53
CA VAL A 64 -3.48 6.24 -0.52
C VAL A 64 -4.91 5.78 -0.30
N SER A 65 -5.14 4.48 -0.29
CA SER A 65 -6.44 3.85 -0.05
C SER A 65 -6.32 2.77 1.03
N LEU A 66 -7.32 2.70 1.91
CA LEU A 66 -7.48 1.61 2.87
C LEU A 66 -8.05 0.33 2.24
N ALA A 67 -8.29 0.33 0.93
CA ALA A 67 -8.68 -0.87 0.19
C ALA A 67 -7.59 -1.95 0.31
N ASP A 68 -8.01 -3.21 0.17
CA ASP A 68 -7.13 -4.37 0.34
C ASP A 68 -5.84 -4.24 -0.49
N GLY A 69 -4.77 -3.88 0.23
CA GLY A 69 -3.44 -3.72 -0.31
C GLY A 69 -2.74 -5.05 -0.53
N ALA A 70 -3.24 -6.18 0.00
CA ALA A 70 -2.53 -7.46 -0.02
C ALA A 70 -2.31 -8.01 -1.45
N ARG A 71 -3.05 -7.50 -2.45
CA ARG A 71 -2.94 -7.90 -3.85
C ARG A 71 -1.80 -7.23 -4.64
N TYR A 72 -1.09 -6.27 -4.05
CA TYR A 72 -0.05 -5.49 -4.73
C TYR A 72 1.36 -5.85 -4.26
N PRO A 73 2.41 -5.61 -5.08
CA PRO A 73 3.78 -5.74 -4.61
C PRO A 73 4.07 -4.73 -3.50
N ARG A 74 4.84 -5.13 -2.50
CA ARG A 74 5.28 -4.23 -1.43
C ARG A 74 6.20 -3.15 -1.98
N LEU A 75 6.06 -1.93 -1.48
CA LEU A 75 6.85 -0.78 -1.91
C LEU A 75 8.36 -1.08 -1.72
N PRO A 76 9.20 -1.05 -2.77
CA PRO A 76 10.59 -1.50 -2.66
C PRO A 76 11.45 -0.71 -1.68
N ASN A 77 11.18 0.59 -1.55
CA ASN A 77 11.89 1.51 -0.64
C ASN A 77 11.11 1.77 0.66
N GLU A 78 10.18 0.90 1.03
CA GLU A 78 9.31 1.10 2.19
C GLU A 78 10.08 1.40 3.48
N ARG A 79 11.19 0.70 3.73
CA ARG A 79 12.03 0.89 4.93
C ARG A 79 12.69 2.27 5.00
N LEU A 80 12.81 2.98 3.88
CA LEU A 80 13.35 4.34 3.83
C LEU A 80 12.32 5.40 4.23
N ASN A 81 11.05 5.04 4.30
CA ASN A 81 9.93 5.96 4.54
C ASN A 81 9.39 5.84 5.99
N LEU A 82 10.24 5.46 6.95
CA LEU A 82 9.80 5.21 8.34
C LEU A 82 10.04 6.38 9.29
N GLU A 83 10.88 7.32 8.88
CA GLU A 83 11.34 8.47 9.66
C GLU A 83 11.34 9.72 8.77
N PRO A 84 11.14 10.92 9.35
CA PRO A 84 11.20 12.21 8.63
C PRO A 84 12.55 12.52 7.97
#